data_AF-A0A812XBH7-F1
#
_entry.id   AF-A0A812XBH7-F1
#
_cell.length_a   1.000
_cell.length_b   1.000
_cell.length_c   1.000
_cell.angle_alpha   90.00
_cell.angle_beta   90.00
_cell.angle_gamma   90.00
#
_symmetry.space_group_name_H-M   'P 1'
#
loop_
_entity.id
_entity.type
_entity.pdbx_description
1 polymer ?
#
loop_
_entity_poly.entity_id
_entity_poly.type
_entity_poly.pdbx_seq_one_letter_code
_entity_poly.pdbx_strand_id
1 'polypeptide(L)'
;MLKMGASMDSAALKSRALAHSQATANMDSKSVALLAEYTAMNAAISHMIPSVPASQTMDVYNAFAKFNLGKDVGPYMMSMVNAEDAKAAYQALMDFKDVVKASQR
;
A
#
# COMPACT_ATOMS: atom_id res chain seq x y z
N MET A 1 11.36 5.85 5.78
CA MET A 1 10.16 6.52 5.23
C MET A 1 10.42 7.97 4.82
N LEU A 2 10.90 8.84 5.71
CA LEU A 2 11.08 10.27 5.43
C LEU A 2 11.89 10.56 4.14
N LYS A 3 13.02 9.84 3.94
CA LYS A 3 13.84 9.95 2.72
C LYS A 3 13.06 9.63 1.44
N MET A 4 12.31 8.53 1.45
CA MET A 4 11.46 8.10 0.33
C MET A 4 10.35 9.14 0.08
N GLY A 5 9.64 9.57 1.12
CA GLY A 5 8.58 10.56 1.00
C GLY A 5 9.06 11.91 0.47
N ALA A 6 10.25 12.36 0.88
CA ALA A 6 10.86 13.59 0.36
C ALA A 6 11.29 13.49 -1.12
N SER A 7 11.49 12.28 -1.64
CA SER A 7 11.90 12.04 -3.04
C SER A 7 10.71 11.79 -3.98
N MET A 8 9.53 11.51 -3.43
CA MET A 8 8.33 11.20 -4.23
C MET A 8 7.80 12.42 -4.98
N ASP A 9 7.12 12.17 -6.10
CA ASP A 9 6.37 13.20 -6.83
C ASP A 9 5.32 13.84 -5.90
N SER A 10 5.43 15.14 -5.69
CA SER A 10 4.55 15.91 -4.81
C SER A 10 3.08 15.94 -5.27
N ALA A 11 2.81 15.88 -6.58
CA ALA A 11 1.47 15.79 -7.12
C ALA A 11 0.87 14.40 -6.87
N ALA A 12 1.68 13.34 -7.01
CA ALA A 12 1.26 11.99 -6.65
C ALA A 12 0.95 11.85 -5.15
N LEU A 13 1.79 12.45 -4.29
CA LEU A 13 1.55 12.54 -2.84
C LEU A 13 0.24 13.25 -2.51
N LYS A 14 0.00 14.42 -3.13
CA LYS A 14 -1.24 15.18 -2.95
C LYS A 14 -2.46 14.37 -3.39
N SER A 15 -2.39 13.73 -4.56
CA SER A 15 -3.47 12.87 -5.08
C SER A 15 -3.81 11.74 -4.10
N ARG A 16 -2.79 11.04 -3.57
CA ARG A 16 -2.99 10.00 -2.56
C ARG A 16 -3.64 10.53 -1.28
N ALA A 17 -3.20 11.69 -0.78
CA ALA A 17 -3.75 12.30 0.43
C ALA A 17 -5.25 12.63 0.25
N LEU A 18 -5.63 13.19 -0.90
CA LEU A 18 -7.02 13.48 -1.22
C LEU A 18 -7.86 12.19 -1.36
N ALA A 19 -7.31 11.15 -1.99
CA ALA A 19 -7.99 9.85 -2.10
C ALA A 19 -8.26 9.22 -0.73
N HIS A 20 -7.33 9.31 0.22
CA HIS A 20 -7.57 8.83 1.59
C HIS A 20 -8.61 9.68 2.32
N SER A 21 -8.55 11.01 2.19
CA SER A 21 -9.56 11.92 2.78
C SER A 21 -10.97 11.61 2.28
N GLN A 22 -11.13 11.33 0.99
CA GLN A 22 -12.41 10.94 0.40
C GLN A 22 -12.86 9.57 0.88
N ALA A 23 -11.96 8.58 0.94
CA ALA A 23 -12.26 7.25 1.45
C ALA A 23 -12.78 7.28 2.90
N THR A 24 -12.16 8.10 3.76
CA THR A 24 -12.60 8.29 5.15
C THR A 24 -13.99 8.93 5.24
N ALA A 25 -14.30 9.88 4.36
CA ALA A 25 -15.61 10.54 4.36
C ALA A 25 -16.76 9.60 3.93
N ASN A 26 -16.45 8.55 3.15
CA ASN A 26 -17.44 7.70 2.49
C ASN A 26 -17.44 6.25 3.01
N MET A 27 -16.84 5.96 4.18
CA MET A 27 -16.77 4.58 4.69
C MET A 27 -18.16 3.96 4.93
N ASP A 28 -18.24 2.64 4.84
CA ASP A 28 -19.44 1.88 5.20
C ASP A 28 -19.67 1.86 6.73
N SER A 29 -20.75 1.21 7.15
CA SER A 29 -21.10 1.09 8.58
C SER A 29 -20.10 0.28 9.42
N LYS A 30 -19.13 -0.38 8.79
CA LYS A 30 -18.03 -1.11 9.43
C LYS A 30 -16.70 -0.36 9.36
N SER A 31 -16.72 0.92 8.95
CA SER A 31 -15.52 1.73 8.75
C SER A 31 -14.58 1.17 7.67
N VAL A 32 -15.13 0.50 6.66
CA VAL A 32 -14.41 0.01 5.50
C VAL A 32 -14.69 0.95 4.32
N ALA A 33 -13.65 1.31 3.57
CA ALA A 33 -13.82 2.10 2.35
C ALA A 33 -14.70 1.34 1.34
N LEU A 34 -15.60 2.04 0.64
CA LEU A 34 -16.35 1.42 -0.45
C LEU A 34 -15.38 1.01 -1.58
N LEU A 35 -15.83 0.12 -2.46
CA LEU A 35 -14.98 -0.46 -3.51
C LEU A 35 -14.36 0.60 -4.44
N ALA A 36 -15.12 1.65 -4.79
CA ALA A 36 -14.64 2.72 -5.66
C ALA A 36 -13.49 3.49 -5.00
N GLU A 37 -13.62 3.83 -3.73
CA GLU A 37 -12.63 4.54 -2.93
C GLU A 37 -11.40 3.66 -2.65
N TYR A 38 -11.58 2.37 -2.34
CA TYR A 38 -10.47 1.42 -2.20
C TYR A 38 -9.66 1.31 -3.50
N THR A 39 -10.34 1.24 -4.64
CA THR A 39 -9.70 1.21 -5.97
C THR A 39 -8.94 2.51 -6.24
N ALA A 40 -9.54 3.67 -5.95
CA ALA A 40 -8.91 4.97 -6.13
C ALA A 40 -7.67 5.15 -5.23
N MET A 41 -7.73 4.70 -3.97
CA MET A 41 -6.58 4.73 -3.06
C MET A 41 -5.42 3.86 -3.57
N ASN A 42 -5.69 2.64 -4.01
CA ASN A 42 -4.67 1.74 -4.55
C ASN A 42 -4.07 2.28 -5.86
N ALA A 43 -4.89 2.87 -6.74
CA ALA A 43 -4.41 3.53 -7.94
C ALA A 43 -3.48 4.72 -7.60
N ALA A 44 -3.86 5.57 -6.63
CA ALA A 44 -3.02 6.67 -6.19
C ALA A 44 -1.69 6.20 -5.57
N ILE A 45 -1.71 5.11 -4.78
CA ILE A 45 -0.49 4.48 -4.26
C ILE A 45 0.38 3.95 -5.41
N SER A 46 -0.21 3.31 -6.42
CA SER A 46 0.55 2.81 -7.57
C SER A 46 1.18 3.88 -8.44
N HIS A 47 0.71 5.13 -8.39
CA HIS A 47 1.40 6.26 -9.02
C HIS A 47 2.47 6.88 -8.12
N MET A 48 2.33 6.76 -6.81
CA MET A 48 3.27 7.30 -5.83
C MET A 48 4.57 6.47 -5.74
N ILE A 49 4.48 5.15 -5.65
CA ILE A 49 5.65 4.25 -5.52
C ILE A 49 6.65 4.34 -6.71
N PRO A 50 6.22 4.37 -7.99
CA PRO A 50 7.15 4.43 -9.13
C PRO A 50 7.80 5.80 -9.32
N SER A 51 7.40 6.82 -8.56
CA SER A 51 8.02 8.16 -8.62
C SER A 51 9.38 8.26 -7.91
N VAL A 52 9.85 7.16 -7.32
CA VAL A 52 11.17 7.06 -6.67
C VAL A 52 11.91 5.80 -7.15
N PRO A 53 13.26 5.77 -7.03
CA PRO A 53 14.03 4.57 -7.31
C PRO A 53 13.59 3.38 -6.44
N ALA A 54 13.57 2.15 -7.00
CA ALA A 54 13.15 0.95 -6.27
C ALA A 54 13.97 0.70 -5.02
N SER A 55 15.24 1.12 -5.00
CA SER A 55 16.09 1.05 -3.82
C SER A 55 15.47 1.77 -2.62
N GLN A 56 14.80 2.90 -2.81
CA GLN A 56 14.18 3.62 -1.69
C GLN A 56 12.96 2.88 -1.13
N THR A 57 12.17 2.22 -1.98
CA THR A 57 11.08 1.33 -1.54
C THR A 57 11.64 0.14 -0.76
N MET A 58 12.70 -0.47 -1.26
CA MET A 58 13.35 -1.61 -0.60
C MET A 58 14.07 -1.22 0.69
N ASP A 59 14.65 -0.03 0.79
CA ASP A 59 15.25 0.49 2.02
C ASP A 59 14.20 0.59 3.14
N VAL A 60 12.98 1.05 2.81
CA VAL A 60 11.87 1.07 3.77
C VAL A 60 11.47 -0.35 4.16
N TYR A 61 11.23 -1.23 3.19
CA TYR A 61 10.87 -2.63 3.47
C TYR A 61 11.91 -3.34 4.35
N ASN A 62 13.19 -3.23 4.01
CA ASN A 62 14.29 -3.85 4.73
C ASN A 62 14.45 -3.27 6.14
N ALA A 63 14.18 -1.98 6.35
CA ALA A 63 14.18 -1.39 7.68
C ALA A 63 13.10 -2.03 8.59
N PHE A 64 11.90 -2.32 8.05
CA PHE A 64 10.85 -3.04 8.79
C PHE A 64 11.19 -4.50 9.04
N ALA A 65 11.75 -5.18 8.03
CA ALA A 65 12.21 -6.55 8.19
C ALA A 65 13.27 -6.66 9.29
N LYS A 66 14.21 -5.71 9.34
CA LYS A 66 15.26 -5.64 10.38
C LYS A 66 14.71 -5.26 11.75
N PHE A 67 13.72 -4.36 11.83
CA PHE A 67 13.05 -4.03 13.09
C PHE A 67 12.48 -5.27 13.78
N ASN A 68 12.17 -6.32 12.99
CA ASN A 68 11.70 -7.61 13.46
C ASN A 68 10.43 -7.48 14.32
N LEU A 69 9.29 -7.33 13.64
CA LEU A 69 7.95 -7.27 14.27
C LEU A 69 7.57 -8.56 15.04
N GLY A 70 8.43 -9.57 15.07
CA GLY A 70 8.15 -10.90 15.59
C GLY A 70 7.51 -11.79 14.53
N LYS A 71 7.58 -13.11 14.75
CA LYS A 71 7.03 -14.12 13.83
C LYS A 71 5.51 -14.30 13.97
N ASP A 72 4.90 -13.71 15.00
CA ASP A 72 3.51 -13.97 15.37
C ASP A 72 2.53 -12.96 14.74
N VAL A 73 3.00 -11.80 14.26
CA VAL A 73 2.13 -10.75 13.69
C VAL A 73 1.40 -11.24 12.44
N GLY A 74 2.10 -11.89 11.51
CA GLY A 74 1.50 -12.42 10.28
C GLY A 74 0.40 -13.45 10.56
N PRO A 75 0.71 -14.54 11.29
CA PRO A 75 -0.30 -15.53 11.69
C PRO A 75 -1.47 -14.93 12.48
N TYR A 76 -1.19 -14.00 13.39
CA TYR A 76 -2.24 -13.33 14.16
C TYR A 76 -3.17 -12.51 13.25
N MET A 77 -2.63 -11.69 12.34
CA MET A 77 -3.44 -10.93 11.38
C MET A 77 -4.26 -11.84 10.46
N MET A 78 -3.69 -12.96 9.98
CA MET A 78 -4.42 -13.94 9.17
C MET A 78 -5.55 -14.62 9.94
N SER A 79 -5.41 -14.83 11.26
CA SER A 79 -6.45 -15.44 12.09
C SER A 79 -7.71 -14.57 12.28
N MET A 80 -7.61 -13.27 11.98
CA MET A 80 -8.70 -12.30 12.10
C MET A 80 -9.58 -12.19 10.85
N VAL A 81 -9.24 -12.91 9.78
CA VAL A 81 -9.89 -12.81 8.46
C VAL A 81 -10.08 -14.19 7.82
N ASN A 82 -10.78 -14.24 6.69
CA ASN A 82 -10.81 -15.45 5.88
C ASN A 82 -9.40 -15.69 5.26
N ALA A 83 -8.82 -16.86 5.54
CA ALA A 83 -7.46 -17.17 5.12
C ALA A 83 -7.30 -17.28 3.59
N GLU A 84 -8.33 -17.74 2.87
CA GLU A 84 -8.28 -17.86 1.41
C GLU A 84 -8.39 -16.50 0.74
N ASP A 85 -9.27 -15.62 1.24
CA ASP A 85 -9.35 -14.23 0.76
C ASP A 85 -8.03 -13.47 1.00
N ALA A 86 -7.38 -13.69 2.15
CA ALA A 86 -6.09 -13.10 2.46
C ALA A 86 -4.97 -13.55 1.50
N LYS A 87 -4.93 -14.85 1.17
CA LYS A 87 -3.98 -15.40 0.19
C LYS A 87 -4.26 -14.84 -1.22
N ALA A 88 -5.52 -14.77 -1.62
CA ALA A 88 -5.91 -14.20 -2.90
C ALA A 88 -5.53 -12.72 -3.01
N ALA A 89 -5.77 -11.94 -1.96
CA ALA A 89 -5.36 -10.53 -1.90
C ALA A 89 -3.84 -10.36 -1.98
N TYR A 90 -3.08 -11.23 -1.31
CA TYR A 90 -1.61 -11.19 -1.38
C TYR A 90 -1.10 -11.56 -2.78
N GLN A 91 -1.69 -12.57 -3.42
CA GLN A 91 -1.33 -12.92 -4.80
C GLN A 91 -1.63 -11.76 -5.76
N ALA A 92 -2.81 -11.13 -5.64
CA ALA A 92 -3.16 -9.96 -6.44
C ALA A 92 -2.18 -8.80 -6.19
N LEU A 93 -1.70 -8.60 -4.96
CA LEU A 93 -0.64 -7.64 -4.65
C LEU A 93 0.69 -8.01 -5.35
N MET A 94 1.06 -9.29 -5.39
CA MET A 94 2.26 -9.77 -6.07
C MET A 94 2.22 -9.49 -7.58
N ASP A 95 1.06 -9.65 -8.21
CA ASP A 95 0.87 -9.33 -9.63
C ASP A 95 0.86 -7.81 -9.85
N PHE A 96 0.15 -7.08 -8.97
CA PHE A 96 0.04 -5.63 -9.06
C PHE A 96 1.38 -4.92 -8.90
N LYS A 97 2.25 -5.37 -7.99
CA LYS A 97 3.58 -4.76 -7.82
C LYS A 97 4.45 -4.85 -9.08
N ASP A 98 4.22 -5.83 -9.96
CA ASP A 98 5.00 -5.97 -11.19
C ASP A 98 4.60 -4.92 -12.22
N VAL A 99 3.31 -4.57 -12.30
CA VAL A 99 2.81 -3.43 -13.08
C VAL A 99 3.36 -2.10 -12.54
N VAL A 100 3.37 -1.93 -11.21
CA VAL A 100 3.95 -0.75 -10.56
C VAL A 100 5.44 -0.63 -10.88
N LYS A 101 6.18 -1.74 -10.78
CA LYS A 101 7.61 -1.79 -11.07
C LYS A 101 7.91 -1.45 -12.54
N ALA A 102 7.10 -1.96 -13.48
CA ALA A 102 7.23 -1.65 -14.89
C ALA A 102 6.99 -0.17 -15.21
N SER A 103 6.26 0.53 -14.34
CA SER A 103 5.94 1.96 -14.48
C SER A 103 6.94 2.89 -13.78
N GLN A 104 7.99 2.35 -13.16
CA GLN A 104 8.98 3.10 -12.38
C GLN A 104 9.82 4.03 -13.27
N ARG A 105 10.02 5.27 -12.80
CA ARG A 105 10.72 6.34 -13.52
C ARG A 105 11.85 6.92 -12.67
#